data_AF-A0A2E4ASJ9-F1
#
_entry.id   AF-A0A2E4ASJ9-F1
#
_cell.length_a   1.000
_cell.length_b   1.000
_cell.length_c   1.000
_cell.angle_alpha   90.00
_cell.angle_beta   90.00
_cell.angle_gamma   90.00
#
_symmetry.space_group_name_H-M   'P 1'
#
loop_
_entity.id
_entity.type
_entity.pdbx_description
1 polymer ?
#
loop_
_entity_poly.entity_id
_entity_poly.type
_entity_poly.pdbx_seq_one_letter_code
_entity_poly.pdbx_strand_id
1 'polypeptide(L)'
;MDIHSMPAEQAHIRGPVPDVIFGNLYGATLADRLVETVDKIMTTSRYHWRWNNPYAGGYSTRHDGLPEASSARRTPAKGTISVLQVEINRGLYVAPPFCVHSHKIAEITSLLDSIATALASASSE
;
A
#
# COMPACT_ATOMS: atom_id res chain seq x y z
N MET A 1 4.61 7.32 2.06
CA MET A 1 3.58 6.46 1.41
C MET A 1 3.39 6.97 0.00
N ASP A 2 3.29 6.07 -0.97
CA ASP A 2 3.10 6.34 -2.40
C ASP A 2 1.73 5.80 -2.82
N ILE A 3 0.73 6.69 -3.00
CA ILE A 3 -0.68 6.31 -3.06
C ILE A 3 -1.22 6.46 -4.48
N HIS A 4 -1.85 5.40 -4.97
CA HIS A 4 -2.31 5.25 -6.34
C HIS A 4 -3.72 4.65 -6.39
N SER A 5 -4.28 4.65 -7.59
CA SER A 5 -5.57 4.02 -7.88
C SER A 5 -5.40 3.03 -9.02
N MET A 6 -5.82 1.78 -8.78
CA MET A 6 -5.81 0.72 -9.78
C MET A 6 -7.19 0.56 -10.45
N PRO A 7 -7.25 0.03 -11.70
CA PRO A 7 -8.50 -0.26 -12.37
C PRO A 7 -9.41 -1.23 -11.59
N ALA A 8 -10.73 -1.07 -11.75
CA ALA A 8 -11.72 -1.93 -11.08
C ALA A 8 -11.67 -3.39 -11.52
N GLU A 9 -11.34 -3.59 -12.80
CA GLU A 9 -11.14 -4.89 -13.42
C GLU A 9 -9.73 -4.96 -13.97
N GLN A 10 -9.07 -6.10 -13.75
CA GLN A 10 -7.71 -6.34 -14.22
C GLN A 10 -7.66 -7.68 -14.93
N ALA A 11 -7.50 -7.66 -16.25
CA ALA A 11 -7.55 -8.86 -17.10
C ALA A 11 -6.52 -9.95 -16.72
N HIS A 12 -5.44 -9.59 -16.02
CA HIS A 12 -4.38 -10.50 -15.62
C HIS A 12 -4.56 -11.07 -14.20
N ILE A 13 -5.52 -10.57 -13.41
CA ILE A 13 -5.83 -11.14 -12.09
C ILE A 13 -6.86 -12.25 -12.28
N ARG A 14 -6.46 -13.49 -11.94
CA ARG A 14 -7.40 -14.60 -11.83
C ARG A 14 -8.08 -14.54 -10.45
N GLY A 15 -9.39 -14.31 -10.42
CA GLY A 15 -10.18 -14.18 -9.20
C GLY A 15 -10.52 -12.73 -8.84
N PRO A 16 -11.11 -12.47 -7.65
CA PRO A 16 -11.49 -11.12 -7.25
C PRO A 16 -10.26 -10.22 -7.12
N VAL A 17 -10.33 -9.04 -7.73
CA VAL A 17 -9.35 -7.97 -7.55
C VAL A 17 -9.47 -7.48 -6.10
N PRO A 18 -8.37 -7.44 -5.31
CA PRO A 18 -8.41 -6.90 -3.95
C PRO A 18 -8.94 -5.46 -3.92
N ASP A 19 -9.44 -5.04 -2.76
CA ASP A 19 -9.84 -3.66 -2.54
C ASP A 19 -8.61 -2.75 -2.45
N VAL A 20 -7.53 -3.25 -1.82
CA VAL A 20 -6.26 -2.55 -1.68
C VAL A 20 -5.09 -3.51 -1.96
N ILE A 21 -4.06 -3.05 -2.66
CA ILE A 21 -2.79 -3.77 -2.76
C ILE A 21 -1.69 -2.92 -2.14
N PHE A 22 -0.90 -3.52 -1.28
CA PHE A 22 0.27 -2.89 -0.67
C PHE A 22 1.55 -3.41 -1.32
N GLY A 23 2.42 -2.51 -1.76
CA GLY A 23 3.72 -2.83 -2.34
C GLY A 23 4.87 -2.37 -1.45
N ASN A 24 5.76 -3.29 -1.07
CA ASN A 24 6.95 -2.99 -0.27
C ASN A 24 8.23 -3.64 -0.83
N LEU A 25 8.22 -3.96 -2.12
CA LEU A 25 9.24 -4.69 -2.85
C LEU A 25 9.63 -5.99 -2.12
N TYR A 26 8.64 -6.77 -1.70
CA TYR A 26 8.84 -8.03 -0.98
C TYR A 26 9.68 -7.89 0.30
N GLY A 27 9.44 -6.80 1.03
CA GLY A 27 10.12 -6.47 2.30
C GLY A 27 11.36 -5.58 2.13
N ALA A 28 11.78 -5.26 0.91
CA ALA A 28 12.99 -4.49 0.71
C ALA A 28 12.85 -3.01 1.14
N THR A 29 11.63 -2.45 1.16
CA THR A 29 11.40 -1.02 1.45
C THR A 29 10.56 -0.76 2.70
N LEU A 30 10.05 -1.80 3.35
CA LEU A 30 9.26 -1.67 4.58
C LEU A 30 9.64 -2.79 5.54
N ALA A 31 10.05 -2.44 6.76
CA ALA A 31 10.44 -3.41 7.76
C ALA A 31 9.26 -4.26 8.24
N ASP A 32 9.51 -5.52 8.63
CA ASP A 32 8.47 -6.48 9.00
C ASP A 32 7.52 -5.95 10.09
N ARG A 33 8.04 -5.25 11.12
CA ARG A 33 7.20 -4.62 12.16
C ARG A 33 6.16 -3.61 11.61
N LEU A 34 6.53 -2.90 10.53
CA LEU A 34 5.65 -1.93 9.89
C LEU A 34 4.64 -2.64 8.98
N VAL A 35 5.02 -3.76 8.37
CA VAL A 35 4.09 -4.66 7.66
C VAL A 35 3.03 -5.19 8.62
N GLU A 36 3.45 -5.72 9.77
CA GLU A 36 2.55 -6.20 10.83
C GLU A 36 1.59 -5.10 11.33
N THR A 37 2.08 -3.86 11.42
CA THR A 37 1.26 -2.70 11.78
C THR A 37 0.14 -2.45 10.76
N VAL A 38 0.46 -2.51 9.45
CA VAL A 38 -0.52 -2.39 8.38
C VAL A 38 -1.51 -3.55 8.41
N ASP A 39 -1.02 -4.79 8.52
CA ASP A 39 -1.88 -5.98 8.54
C ASP A 39 -2.86 -5.97 9.73
N LYS A 40 -2.43 -5.51 10.91
CA LYS A 40 -3.29 -5.37 12.08
C LYS A 40 -4.44 -4.40 11.84
N ILE A 41 -4.16 -3.25 11.22
CA ILE A 41 -5.19 -2.25 10.86
C ILE A 41 -6.15 -2.86 9.83
N MET A 42 -5.60 -3.47 8.79
CA MET A 42 -6.40 -4.02 7.68
C MET A 42 -7.29 -5.18 8.12
N THR A 43 -6.84 -6.01 9.06
CA THR A 43 -7.64 -7.09 9.68
C THR A 43 -8.88 -6.57 10.39
N THR A 44 -8.84 -5.35 10.91
CA THR A 44 -10.01 -4.69 11.51
C THR A 44 -10.84 -3.88 10.50
N SER A 45 -10.33 -3.72 9.29
CA SER A 45 -11.02 -3.05 8.20
C SER A 45 -11.98 -4.02 7.48
N ARG A 46 -12.90 -3.46 6.71
CA ARG A 46 -13.80 -4.24 5.84
C ARG A 46 -13.20 -4.54 4.45
N TYR A 47 -12.02 -4.03 4.15
CA TYR A 47 -11.43 -4.11 2.82
C TYR A 47 -10.55 -5.36 2.70
N HIS A 48 -10.65 -6.04 1.57
CA HIS A 48 -9.75 -7.14 1.22
C HIS A 48 -8.43 -6.58 0.71
N TRP A 49 -7.31 -7.10 1.21
CA TRP A 49 -6.00 -6.65 0.77
C TRP A 49 -5.07 -7.79 0.37
N ARG A 50 -4.03 -7.43 -0.39
CA ARG A 50 -2.91 -8.31 -0.68
C ARG A 50 -1.60 -7.54 -0.66
N TRP A 51 -0.51 -8.26 -0.43
CA TRP A 51 0.83 -7.75 -0.57
C TRP A 51 1.42 -8.11 -1.94
N ASN A 52 2.09 -7.13 -2.52
CA ASN A 52 3.03 -7.21 -3.64
C ASN A 52 2.53 -7.74 -4.99
N ASN A 53 1.27 -8.16 -5.12
CA ASN A 53 0.76 -8.78 -6.34
C ASN A 53 -0.59 -8.19 -6.78
N PRO A 54 -0.73 -7.72 -8.04
CA PRO A 54 0.32 -7.54 -9.05
C PRO A 54 1.31 -6.39 -8.81
N TYR A 55 1.06 -5.53 -7.82
CA TYR A 55 1.86 -4.33 -7.58
C TYR A 55 2.82 -4.51 -6.39
N ALA A 56 4.08 -4.85 -6.69
CA ALA A 56 5.12 -5.04 -5.68
C ALA A 56 5.75 -3.74 -5.18
N GLY A 57 5.65 -2.66 -5.94
CA GLY A 57 6.50 -1.48 -5.75
C GLY A 57 6.91 -0.92 -7.12
N GLY A 58 6.77 0.38 -7.30
CA GLY A 58 7.00 1.12 -8.52
C GLY A 58 8.36 1.79 -8.57
N TYR A 59 8.47 2.82 -9.41
CA TYR A 59 9.67 3.64 -9.48
C TYR A 59 9.94 4.34 -8.14
N SER A 60 8.97 5.08 -7.60
CA SER A 60 9.10 5.82 -6.34
C SER A 60 9.49 4.91 -5.19
N THR A 61 8.84 3.73 -5.08
CA THR A 61 9.17 2.73 -4.06
C THR A 61 10.64 2.30 -4.10
N ARG A 62 11.19 2.06 -5.30
CA ARG A 62 12.60 1.69 -5.47
C ARG A 62 13.52 2.87 -5.21
N HIS A 63 13.22 4.01 -5.80
CA HIS A 63 14.09 5.19 -5.78
C HIS A 63 14.32 5.69 -4.35
N ASP A 64 13.24 5.80 -3.57
CA ASP A 64 13.32 6.36 -2.22
C ASP A 64 13.65 5.28 -1.18
N GLY A 65 13.24 4.02 -1.42
CA GLY A 65 13.37 2.93 -0.45
C GLY A 65 14.65 2.10 -0.59
N LEU A 66 15.34 2.14 -1.73
CA LEU A 66 16.56 1.38 -1.99
C LEU A 66 17.70 2.31 -2.45
N PRO A 67 18.57 2.76 -1.52
CA PRO A 67 19.84 3.38 -1.91
C PRO A 67 20.66 2.40 -2.74
N GLU A 68 21.40 2.85 -3.75
CA GLU A 68 22.13 1.99 -4.72
C GLU A 68 22.96 0.88 -4.06
N ALA A 69 23.58 1.15 -2.90
CA ALA A 69 24.38 0.20 -2.12
C ALA A 69 23.58 -0.90 -1.39
N SER A 70 22.24 -0.82 -1.38
CA SER A 70 21.32 -1.66 -0.60
C SER A 70 20.58 -2.69 -1.46
N SER A 71 20.74 -2.63 -2.78
CA SER A 71 19.99 -3.39 -3.78
C SER A 71 20.06 -4.92 -3.63
N ALA A 72 21.01 -5.43 -2.84
CA ALA A 72 21.15 -6.86 -2.54
C ALA A 72 20.47 -7.31 -1.22
N ARG A 73 19.93 -6.39 -0.41
CA ARG A 73 19.28 -6.72 0.88
C ARG A 73 17.79 -6.93 0.72
N ARG A 74 17.29 -7.98 1.38
CA ARG A 74 15.86 -8.32 1.42
C ARG A 74 15.08 -7.51 2.46
N THR A 75 15.77 -6.85 3.39
CA THR A 75 15.20 -6.01 4.44
C THR A 75 15.78 -4.60 4.36
N PRO A 76 15.05 -3.56 4.79
CA PRO A 76 15.54 -2.19 4.68
C PRO A 76 16.82 -2.00 5.50
N ALA A 77 17.78 -1.26 4.97
CA ALA A 77 19.00 -0.94 5.71
C ALA A 77 18.71 0.13 6.78
N LYS A 78 19.42 0.08 7.91
CA LYS A 78 19.31 1.10 8.96
C LYS A 78 19.59 2.49 8.38
N GLY A 79 18.71 3.46 8.65
CA GLY A 79 18.82 4.83 8.15
C GLY A 79 18.25 5.05 6.74
N THR A 80 17.59 4.05 6.14
CA THR A 80 16.84 4.23 4.88
C THR A 80 15.43 4.73 5.13
N ILE A 81 14.85 5.38 4.12
CA ILE A 81 13.45 5.81 4.16
C ILE A 81 12.58 4.57 3.95
N SER A 82 11.59 4.39 4.83
CA SER A 82 10.57 3.36 4.65
C SER A 82 9.53 3.80 3.62
N VAL A 83 9.30 2.99 2.60
CA VAL A 83 8.37 3.30 1.50
C VAL A 83 7.36 2.17 1.33
N LEU A 84 6.09 2.55 1.40
CA LEU A 84 4.92 1.72 1.16
C LEU A 84 4.14 2.28 -0.04
N GLN A 85 3.99 1.48 -1.09
CA GLN A 85 3.04 1.74 -2.16
C GLN A 85 1.65 1.25 -1.76
N VAL A 86 0.62 2.03 -2.10
CA VAL A 86 -0.79 1.70 -1.85
C VAL A 86 -1.56 1.84 -3.15
N GLU A 87 -2.16 0.76 -3.63
CA GLU A 87 -2.98 0.71 -4.84
C GLU A 87 -4.43 0.46 -4.45
N ILE A 88 -5.30 1.45 -4.65
CA ILE A 88 -6.70 1.39 -4.24
C ILE A 88 -7.55 1.02 -5.45
N ASN A 89 -8.40 -0.01 -5.33
CA ASN A 89 -9.34 -0.37 -6.38
C ASN A 89 -10.30 0.80 -6.64
N ARG A 90 -10.20 1.43 -7.81
CA ARG A 90 -11.04 2.59 -8.14
C ARG A 90 -12.53 2.28 -8.18
N GLY A 91 -12.91 1.00 -8.36
CA GLY A 91 -14.30 0.55 -8.30
C GLY A 91 -14.94 0.74 -6.92
N LEU A 92 -14.14 0.97 -5.86
CA LEU A 92 -14.65 1.27 -4.53
C LEU A 92 -15.29 2.65 -4.42
N TYR A 93 -14.85 3.62 -5.24
CA TYR A 93 -15.25 5.01 -5.09
C TYR A 93 -15.64 5.70 -6.40
N VAL A 94 -15.33 5.13 -7.57
CA VAL A 94 -15.77 5.62 -8.88
C VAL A 94 -16.99 4.84 -9.35
N ALA A 95 -18.01 5.56 -9.81
CA ALA A 95 -19.18 5.02 -10.49
C ALA A 95 -19.38 5.65 -11.88
N PRO A 96 -19.97 4.92 -12.84
CA PRO A 96 -20.35 5.49 -14.13
C PRO A 96 -21.39 6.63 -13.98
N PRO A 97 -21.44 7.61 -14.91
CA PRO A 97 -20.53 7.77 -16.03
C PRO A 97 -19.16 8.31 -15.61
N PHE A 98 -19.05 9.16 -14.57
CA PHE A 98 -17.78 9.64 -13.99
C PHE A 98 -18.02 10.23 -12.58
N CYS A 99 -18.87 9.57 -11.79
CA CYS A 99 -19.22 10.01 -10.45
C CYS A 99 -18.23 9.46 -9.43
N VAL A 100 -18.00 10.23 -8.36
CA VAL A 100 -17.22 9.79 -7.20
C VAL A 100 -18.14 9.73 -5.99
N HIS A 101 -18.12 8.61 -5.26
CA HIS A 101 -18.87 8.46 -4.03
C HIS A 101 -18.10 9.12 -2.88
N SER A 102 -18.47 10.35 -2.52
CA SER A 102 -17.78 11.14 -1.49
C SER A 102 -17.67 10.42 -0.14
N HIS A 103 -18.69 9.64 0.26
CA HIS A 103 -18.63 8.84 1.48
C HIS A 103 -17.56 7.73 1.40
N LYS A 104 -17.41 7.08 0.24
CA LYS A 104 -16.37 6.06 0.01
C LYS A 104 -14.98 6.68 0.05
N ILE A 105 -14.80 7.85 -0.57
CA ILE A 105 -13.56 8.61 -0.47
C ILE A 105 -13.24 8.93 0.98
N ALA A 106 -14.19 9.46 1.76
CA ALA A 106 -13.95 9.79 3.16
C ALA A 106 -13.54 8.56 3.99
N GLU A 107 -14.19 7.41 3.77
CA GLU A 107 -13.86 6.16 4.45
C GLU A 107 -12.45 5.65 4.07
N ILE A 108 -12.07 5.74 2.79
CA ILE A 108 -10.73 5.36 2.33
C ILE A 108 -9.68 6.32 2.90
N THR A 109 -9.92 7.62 2.87
CA THR A 109 -9.00 8.62 3.46
C THR A 109 -8.78 8.37 4.95
N SER A 110 -9.84 8.07 5.71
CA SER A 110 -9.73 7.76 7.14
C SER A 110 -8.90 6.49 7.40
N LEU A 111 -9.03 5.47 6.55
CA LEU A 111 -8.19 4.28 6.62
C LEU A 111 -6.71 4.63 6.36
N LEU A 112 -6.43 5.39 5.30
CA LEU A 112 -5.07 5.77 4.93
C LEU A 112 -4.42 6.65 6.01
N ASP A 113 -5.18 7.54 6.63
CA ASP A 113 -4.72 8.38 7.75
C ASP A 113 -4.39 7.54 8.99
N SER A 114 -5.22 6.53 9.28
CA SER A 114 -4.96 5.57 10.36
C SER A 114 -3.67 4.78 10.11
N ILE A 115 -3.45 4.32 8.88
CA ILE A 115 -2.22 3.64 8.48
C ILE A 115 -1.02 4.57 8.59
N ALA A 116 -1.09 5.79 8.05
CA ALA A 116 -0.01 6.76 8.08
C ALA A 116 0.40 7.12 9.52
N THR A 117 -0.59 7.38 10.38
CA THR A 117 -0.38 7.70 11.80
C THR A 117 0.29 6.54 12.53
N ALA A 118 -0.21 5.31 12.37
CA ALA A 118 0.36 4.14 13.03
C ALA A 118 1.78 3.84 12.56
N LEU A 119 2.05 3.98 11.25
CA LEU A 119 3.38 3.81 10.69
C LEU A 119 4.37 4.87 11.23
N ALA A 120 3.95 6.12 11.37
CA ALA A 120 4.78 7.17 11.95
C ALA A 120 5.15 6.88 13.41
N SER A 121 4.18 6.41 14.21
CA SER A 121 4.43 6.00 15.60
C SER A 121 5.38 4.81 15.69
N ALA A 122 5.12 3.73 14.93
CA ALA A 122 5.95 2.51 14.93
C ALA A 122 7.34 2.69 14.30
N SER A 123 7.56 3.78 13.55
CA SER A 123 8.88 4.10 12.99
C SER A 123 9.81 4.78 14.00
N SER A 124 9.25 5.31 15.10
CA SER A 124 10.00 6.05 16.13
C SER A 124 10.51 5.14 17.27
N GLU A 125 10.16 3.85 17.24
CA GLU A 125 10.62 2.78 18.15
C GLU A 125 11.86 2.05 17.61
#